data_AF-X0V6V6-F1
#
_entry.id   AF-X0V6V6-F1
#
_cell.length_a   1.000
_cell.length_b   1.000
_cell.length_c   1.000
_cell.angle_alpha   90.00
_cell.angle_beta   90.00
_cell.angle_gamma   90.00
#
_symmetry.space_group_name_H-M   'P 1'
#
loop_
_entity.id
_entity.type
_entity.pdbx_description
1 polymer ?
#
loop_
_entity_poly.entity_id
_entity_poly.type
_entity_poly.pdbx_seq_one_letter_code
_entity_poly.pdbx_strand_id
1 'polypeptide(L)' 'STKEKGSGLGLSIVYKLVEAHQGEIKVVSKEGEGTKFVIFLPQKRGK' A
#
# COMPACT_ATOMS: atom_id res chain seq x y z
N SER A 1 12.41 8.86 -12.76
CA SER A 1 11.61 9.43 -11.66
C SER A 1 12.06 10.87 -11.46
N THR A 2 11.18 11.84 -11.66
CA THR A 2 11.50 13.28 -11.77
C THR A 2 11.39 14.05 -10.44
N LYS A 3 11.61 13.42 -9.28
CA LYS A 3 11.70 14.13 -7.99
C LYS A 3 12.91 13.67 -7.19
N GLU A 4 13.82 14.61 -6.90
CA GLU A 4 15.10 14.37 -6.23
C GLU A 4 14.99 13.98 -4.74
N LYS A 5 13.86 14.27 -4.07
CA LYS A 5 13.59 13.81 -2.69
C LYS A 5 12.10 13.61 -2.48
N GLY A 6 11.64 12.36 -2.49
CA GLY A 6 10.33 12.02 -1.94
C GLY A 6 10.40 12.06 -0.42
N SER A 7 9.44 12.69 0.26
CA SER A 7 9.40 12.76 1.74
C SER A 7 9.14 11.41 2.43
N GLY A 8 9.05 10.30 1.68
CA GLY A 8 8.69 8.99 2.21
C GLY A 8 7.24 8.88 2.70
N LEU A 9 6.43 9.94 2.58
CA LEU A 9 5.08 10.00 3.15
C LEU A 9 4.03 9.19 2.38
N GLY A 10 4.30 8.81 1.13
CA GLY A 10 3.32 8.13 0.29
C GLY A 10 2.80 6.84 0.91
N LEU A 11 3.72 5.93 1.28
CA LEU A 11 3.33 4.63 1.83
C LEU A 11 2.75 4.73 3.24
N SER A 12 3.18 5.71 4.05
CA SER A 12 2.60 5.92 5.38
C SER A 12 1.17 6.47 5.31
N ILE A 13 0.84 7.28 4.32
CA ILE A 13 -0.54 7.70 4.04
C ILE A 13 -1.39 6.50 3.59
N VAL A 14 -0.86 5.68 2.68
CA VAL A 14 -1.56 4.46 2.21
C VAL A 14 -1.81 3.50 3.37
N TYR A 15 -0.83 3.30 4.25
CA TYR A 15 -0.98 2.44 5.43
C TYR A 15 -2.13 2.90 6.32
N LYS A 16 -2.17 4.19 6.67
CA LYS A 16 -3.25 4.79 7.47
C LYS A 16 -4.62 4.64 6.80
N LEU A 17 -4.68 4.81 5.48
CA LEU A 17 -5.92 4.66 4.73
C LEU A 17 -6.43 3.23 4.78
N VAL A 18 -5.56 2.25 4.55
CA VAL A 18 -5.93 0.82 4.57
C VAL A 18 -6.36 0.39 5.96
N GLU A 19 -5.65 0.82 7.01
CA GLU A 19 -6.02 0.57 8.41
C GLU A 19 -7.40 1.16 8.75
N ALA A 20 -7.67 2.41 8.35
CA ALA A 20 -8.97 3.05 8.57
C ALA A 20 -10.13 2.33 7.85
N HIS A 21 -9.84 1.60 6.77
CA HIS A 21 -10.80 0.77 6.05
C HIS A 21 -10.84 -0.69 6.53
N GLN A 22 -10.16 -1.01 7.64
CA GLN A 22 -10.05 -2.38 8.18
C GLN A 22 -9.46 -3.36 7.16
N GLY A 23 -8.60 -2.85 6.28
CA GLY A 23 -7.89 -3.63 5.27
C GLY A 23 -6.50 -4.08 5.72
N GLU A 24 -5.78 -4.71 4.81
CA GLU A 24 -4.44 -5.25 5.02
C GLU A 24 -3.52 -4.88 3.85
N ILE A 25 -2.22 -4.68 4.11
CA ILE A 25 -1.19 -4.52 3.08
C ILE A 25 -0.19 -5.67 3.19
N LYS A 26 0.05 -6.38 2.09
CA LYS A 26 1.14 -7.37 1.95
C LYS A 26 2.22 -6.87 1.01
N VAL A 27 3.47 -7.16 1.33
CA VAL A 27 4.63 -6.81 0.51
C VAL A 27 5.30 -8.08 0.04
N VAL A 28 5.48 -8.19 -1.28
CA VAL A 28 6.24 -9.26 -1.92
C VAL A 28 7.37 -8.61 -2.69
N SER A 29 8.59 -8.78 -2.22
CA SER A 29 9.78 -8.21 -2.85
C SER A 29 10.78 -9.32 -3.15
N LYS A 30 11.39 -9.26 -4.33
CA LYS A 30 12.51 -10.11 -4.70
C LYS A 30 13.56 -9.24 -5.40
N GLU A 31 14.79 -9.33 -4.90
CA GLU A 31 15.92 -8.58 -5.46
C GLU A 31 16.08 -8.91 -6.95
N GLY A 32 16.33 -7.89 -7.77
CA GLY A 32 16.41 -8.02 -9.23
C GLY A 32 15.07 -8.16 -9.97
N GLU A 33 13.97 -8.46 -9.28
CA GLU A 33 12.62 -8.56 -9.89
C GLU A 33 11.70 -7.40 -9.49
N GLY A 34 12.04 -6.71 -8.40
CA GLY A 34 11.32 -5.55 -7.90
C GLY A 34 10.40 -5.88 -6.71
N THR A 35 9.46 -4.98 -6.45
CA THR A 35 8.59 -5.04 -5.27
C THR A 35 7.13 -4.87 -5.68
N LYS A 36 6.28 -5.76 -5.17
CA LYS A 36 4.83 -5.73 -5.32
C LYS A 36 4.18 -5.45 -3.96
N PHE A 37 3.29 -4.47 -3.93
CA PHE A 37 2.43 -4.18 -2.79
C PHE A 37 1.01 -4.65 -3.13
N VAL A 38 0.39 -5.41 -2.23
CA VAL A 38 -0.96 -5.96 -2.41
C VAL A 38 -1.83 -5.42 -1.28
N ILE A 39 -2.91 -4.74 -1.64
CA ILE A 39 -3.86 -4.13 -0.69
C ILE A 39 -5.14 -4.97 -0.71
N PHE A 40 -5.60 -5.39 0.47
CA PHE A 40 -6.86 -6.07 0.68
C PHE A 40 -7.80 -5.13 1.42
N LEU A 41 -9.01 -4.94 0.90
CA LEU A 41 -10.06 -4.17 1.56
C LEU A 41 -11.29 -5.05 1.78
N PRO A 42 -11.96 -4.96 2.95
CA PRO A 42 -13.21 -5.66 3.17
C PRO A 42 -14.28 -5.22 2.18
N GLN A 43 -14.89 -6.18 1.50
CA GLN A 43 -16.08 -5.91 0.69
C GLN A 43 -17.29 -5.82 1.62
N LYS A 44 -17.93 -4.65 1.70
CA LYS A 44 -19.26 -4.59 2.30
C LYS A 44 -20.22 -5.37 1.39
N ARG A 45 -20.85 -6.42 1.92
CA ARG A 45 -22.04 -7.00 1.28
C ARG A 45 -23.13 -5.94 1.33
N GLY A 46 -23.41 -5.31 0.18
CA GLY A 46 -24.63 -4.51 0.02
C GLY A 46 -25.84 -5.44 0.22
N LYS A 47 -26.84 -4.95 0.96
CA LYS A 47 -28.18 -5.55 0.95
C LYS A 47 -28.87 -5.19 -0.35
#